data_AF-A0A9W8WPA4-F1
#
_entry.id   AF-A0A9W8WPA4-F1
#
_cell.length_a   1.000
_cell.length_b   1.000
_cell.length_c   1.000
_cell.angle_alpha   90.00
_cell.angle_beta   90.00
_cell.angle_gamma   90.00
#
_symmetry.space_group_name_H-M   'P 1'
#
loop_
_entity.id
_entity.type
_entity.pdbx_description
1 polymer ?
#
loop_
_entity_poly.entity_id
_entity_poly.type
_entity_poly.pdbx_seq_one_letter_code
_entity_poly.pdbx_strand_id
1 'polypeptide(L)'
;MPPQSSQDSSVSVEYTSDSNFQKTIINVTNLYRQQHNASQLTWNESLAEYAKCKFKHSDGPSGENLASGYPNVTASVEAWGNEGKDYDFKKGEFS
;
A
#
# COMPACT_ATOMS: atom_id res chain seq x y z
N MET A 1 10.27 -33.65 -8.63
CA MET A 1 9.76 -32.65 -7.67
C MET A 1 8.45 -33.18 -7.12
N PRO A 2 8.28 -33.31 -5.79
CA PRO A 2 6.98 -33.66 -5.23
C PRO A 2 5.99 -32.50 -5.48
N PRO A 3 4.69 -32.78 -5.62
CA PRO A 3 3.68 -31.75 -5.82
C PRO A 3 3.58 -30.92 -4.53
N GLN A 4 3.72 -29.60 -4.64
CA GLN A 4 3.44 -28.71 -3.52
C GLN A 4 1.94 -28.73 -3.23
N SER A 5 1.60 -29.07 -1.99
CA SER A 5 0.25 -29.05 -1.42
C SER A 5 -0.43 -27.70 -1.64
N SER A 6 -1.68 -27.75 -2.11
CA SER A 6 -2.60 -26.63 -2.17
C SER A 6 -2.87 -26.10 -0.76
N GLN A 7 -2.18 -25.02 -0.38
CA GLN A 7 -2.59 -24.20 0.75
C GLN A 7 -3.76 -23.34 0.28
N ASP A 8 -4.95 -23.62 0.81
CA ASP A 8 -6.12 -22.76 0.68
C ASP A 8 -5.80 -21.44 1.39
N SER A 9 -5.33 -20.46 0.61
CA SER A 9 -5.04 -19.13 1.10
C SER A 9 -6.36 -18.44 1.40
N SER A 10 -6.78 -18.46 2.66
CA SER A 10 -7.88 -17.64 3.15
C SER A 10 -7.56 -16.18 2.77
N VAL A 11 -8.30 -15.65 1.80
CA VAL A 11 -8.17 -14.27 1.36
C VAL A 11 -8.40 -13.37 2.56
N SER A 12 -7.50 -12.40 2.80
CA SER A 12 -7.63 -11.49 3.93
C SER A 12 -8.94 -10.69 3.80
N VAL A 13 -9.57 -10.35 4.93
CA VAL A 13 -10.90 -9.73 4.96
C VAL A 13 -10.93 -8.41 4.18
N GLU A 14 -9.81 -7.71 4.13
CA GLU A 14 -9.64 -6.45 3.42
C GLU A 14 -9.74 -6.60 1.89
N TYR A 15 -9.47 -7.77 1.33
CA TYR A 15 -9.61 -8.05 -0.09
C TYR A 15 -10.98 -8.62 -0.48
N THR A 16 -11.88 -8.81 0.48
CA THR A 16 -13.21 -9.41 0.21
C THR A 16 -14.27 -8.40 -0.21
N SER A 17 -14.03 -7.10 -0.03
CA SER A 17 -14.92 -6.04 -0.53
C SER A 17 -14.19 -4.71 -0.71
N ASP A 18 -14.66 -3.92 -1.68
CA ASP A 18 -14.10 -2.58 -1.95
C ASP A 18 -14.20 -1.66 -0.72
N SER A 19 -15.31 -1.72 0.04
CA SER A 19 -15.46 -0.89 1.24
C SER A 19 -14.41 -1.21 2.31
N ASN A 20 -14.11 -2.51 2.53
CA ASN A 20 -13.07 -2.90 3.47
C ASN A 20 -11.68 -2.50 2.96
N PHE A 21 -11.43 -2.73 1.67
CA PHE A 21 -10.17 -2.36 1.02
C PHE A 21 -9.90 -0.86 1.16
N GLN A 22 -10.85 -0.01 0.75
CA GLN A 22 -10.74 1.45 0.80
C GLN A 22 -10.52 1.96 2.23
N LYS A 23 -11.32 1.46 3.19
CA LYS A 23 -11.19 1.84 4.60
C LYS A 23 -9.82 1.47 5.15
N THR A 24 -9.32 0.26 4.85
CA THR A 24 -8.00 -0.15 5.33
C THR A 24 -6.89 0.69 4.70
N ILE A 25 -6.92 0.94 3.39
CA ILE A 25 -5.92 1.81 2.71
C ILE A 25 -5.87 3.17 3.39
N ILE A 26 -7.01 3.85 3.55
CA ILE A 26 -7.06 5.19 4.14
C ILE A 26 -6.63 5.17 5.61
N ASN A 27 -7.07 4.19 6.40
CA ASN A 27 -6.74 4.11 7.82
C ASN A 27 -5.24 3.90 8.05
N VAL A 28 -4.65 2.89 7.38
CA VAL A 28 -3.22 2.57 7.58
C VAL A 28 -2.35 3.70 7.02
N THR A 29 -2.71 4.29 5.88
CA THR A 29 -2.00 5.46 5.33
C THR A 29 -2.04 6.64 6.31
N ASN A 30 -3.22 6.96 6.85
CA ASN A 30 -3.36 8.08 7.78
C ASN A 30 -2.68 7.85 9.13
N LEU A 31 -2.53 6.58 9.57
CA LEU A 31 -1.75 6.24 10.76
C LEU A 31 -0.29 6.67 10.60
N TYR A 32 0.35 6.35 9.47
CA TYR A 32 1.72 6.78 9.19
C TYR A 32 1.82 8.30 9.04
N ARG A 33 0.87 8.93 8.34
CA ARG A 33 0.86 10.40 8.17
C ARG A 33 0.78 11.15 9.51
N GLN A 34 0.01 10.62 10.45
CA GLN A 34 -0.10 11.20 11.79
C GLN A 34 1.24 11.21 12.54
N GLN A 35 2.08 10.19 12.36
CA GLN A 35 3.42 10.11 12.98
C GLN A 35 4.34 11.26 12.52
N HIS A 36 4.03 11.87 11.37
CA HIS A 36 4.76 13.01 10.80
C HIS A 36 3.97 14.31 10.84
N ASN A 37 2.92 14.40 11.67
CA ASN A 37 2.04 15.56 11.79
C ASN A 37 1.42 16.03 10.44
N ALA A 38 1.27 15.11 9.48
CA ALA A 38 0.71 15.42 8.17
C ALA A 38 -0.83 15.33 8.18
N SER A 39 -1.50 16.21 7.44
CA SER A 39 -2.96 16.21 7.31
C SER A 39 -3.50 14.89 6.78
N GLN A 40 -4.69 14.47 7.24
CA GLN A 40 -5.32 13.23 6.79
C GLN A 40 -5.69 13.30 5.31
N LEU A 41 -5.57 12.16 4.62
CA LEU A 41 -6.08 11.95 3.26
C LEU A 41 -7.48 11.34 3.30
N THR A 42 -8.20 11.56 2.21
CA THR A 42 -9.49 10.93 1.92
C THR A 42 -9.39 10.12 0.63
N TRP A 43 -10.27 9.15 0.47
CA TRP A 43 -10.36 8.37 -0.76
C TRP A 43 -10.76 9.26 -1.95
N ASN A 44 -10.21 8.96 -3.13
CA ASN A 44 -10.53 9.64 -4.38
C ASN A 44 -10.78 8.58 -5.46
N GLU A 45 -12.02 8.54 -5.96
CA GLU A 45 -12.44 7.52 -6.93
C GLU A 45 -11.69 7.64 -8.26
N SER A 46 -11.38 8.86 -8.72
CA SER A 46 -10.64 9.04 -9.98
C SER A 46 -9.21 8.51 -9.90
N LEU A 47 -8.54 8.62 -8.73
CA LEU A 47 -7.23 8.00 -8.52
C LEU A 47 -7.32 6.48 -8.43
N ALA A 48 -8.40 5.95 -7.85
CA ALA A 48 -8.65 4.51 -7.79
C ALA A 48 -8.85 3.90 -9.18
N GLU A 49 -9.64 4.56 -10.04
CA GLU A 49 -9.83 4.16 -11.44
C GLU A 49 -8.54 4.25 -12.27
N TYR A 50 -7.67 5.19 -11.92
CA TYR A 50 -6.38 5.37 -12.57
C TYR A 50 -5.43 4.21 -12.32
N ALA A 51 -5.42 3.63 -11.11
CA ALA A 51 -4.54 2.53 -10.74
C ALA A 51 -4.71 1.31 -11.66
N LYS A 52 -3.58 0.73 -12.12
CA LYS A 52 -3.55 -0.43 -13.03
C LYS A 52 -2.78 -1.60 -12.42
N CYS A 53 -3.18 -2.82 -12.75
CA CYS A 53 -2.50 -4.05 -12.32
C CYS A 53 -1.25 -4.33 -13.19
N LYS A 54 -0.27 -3.44 -13.14
CA LYS A 54 1.06 -3.61 -13.75
C LYS A 54 2.10 -3.12 -12.75
N PHE A 55 3.09 -3.96 -12.45
CA PHE A 55 4.18 -3.58 -11.55
C PHE A 55 5.21 -2.71 -12.29
N LYS A 56 4.76 -1.54 -12.75
CA LYS A 56 5.53 -0.52 -13.44
C LYS A 56 4.81 0.83 -13.26
N HIS A 57 5.56 1.88 -12.98
CA HIS A 57 5.03 3.25 -12.97
C HIS A 57 4.39 3.62 -14.31
N SER A 58 3.29 4.36 -14.25
CA SER A 58 2.48 4.73 -15.42
C SER A 58 2.98 5.96 -16.16
N ASP A 59 4.00 6.65 -15.62
CA ASP A 59 4.47 7.96 -16.08
C ASP A 59 3.36 9.03 -16.07
N GLY A 60 2.36 8.84 -15.19
CA GLY A 60 1.22 9.72 -15.00
C GLY A 60 1.52 11.01 -14.23
N PRO A 61 0.55 11.94 -14.18
CA PRO A 61 0.69 13.19 -13.43
C PRO A 61 0.51 13.03 -11.91
N SER A 62 0.10 11.85 -11.43
CA SER A 62 -0.15 11.56 -10.02
C SER A 62 0.99 10.74 -9.42
N GLY A 63 1.21 10.88 -8.11
CA GLY A 63 2.17 10.02 -7.39
C GLY A 63 1.69 8.57 -7.32
N GLU A 64 2.63 7.62 -7.30
CA GLU A 64 2.35 6.18 -7.35
C GLU A 64 3.22 5.41 -6.37
N ASN A 65 2.59 4.52 -5.60
CA ASN A 65 3.27 3.45 -4.87
C ASN A 65 2.76 2.11 -5.40
N LEU A 66 3.66 1.13 -5.54
CA LEU A 66 3.34 -0.21 -6.06
C LEU A 66 3.71 -1.26 -5.02
N ALA A 67 2.87 -2.28 -4.89
CA ALA A 67 3.09 -3.41 -3.98
C ALA A 67 2.62 -4.70 -4.66
N SER A 68 3.33 -5.81 -4.39
CA SER A 68 2.99 -7.13 -4.88
C SER A 68 3.54 -8.19 -3.92
N GLY A 69 2.81 -9.28 -3.73
CA GLY A 69 3.24 -10.42 -2.90
C GLY A 69 2.99 -10.27 -1.39
N TYR A 70 2.29 -9.23 -0.94
CA TYR A 70 1.93 -9.06 0.46
C TYR A 70 0.64 -9.81 0.83
N PRO A 71 0.52 -10.34 2.06
CA PRO A 71 -0.60 -11.19 2.46
C PRO A 71 -1.91 -10.42 2.72
N ASN A 72 -1.85 -9.12 2.94
CA ASN A 72 -2.99 -8.25 3.20
C ASN A 72 -2.68 -6.78 2.85
N VAL A 73 -3.73 -5.96 2.83
CA VAL A 73 -3.64 -4.52 2.52
C VAL A 73 -2.72 -3.80 3.50
N THR A 74 -2.83 -4.09 4.78
CA THR A 74 -2.02 -3.46 5.84
C THR A 74 -0.52 -3.68 5.61
N ALA A 75 -0.11 -4.93 5.38
CA ALA A 75 1.29 -5.29 5.13
C ALA A 75 1.86 -4.59 3.89
N SER A 76 1.03 -4.32 2.88
CA SER A 76 1.45 -3.59 1.68
C SER A 76 1.79 -2.13 1.99
N VAL A 77 0.93 -1.46 2.76
CA VAL A 77 1.13 -0.05 3.15
C VAL A 77 2.24 0.09 4.21
N GLU A 78 2.31 -0.86 5.14
CA GLU A 78 3.40 -0.93 6.13
C GLU A 78 4.76 -1.10 5.47
N ALA A 79 4.86 -1.88 4.39
CA ALA A 79 6.11 -2.02 3.67
C ALA A 79 6.63 -0.67 3.17
N TRP A 80 5.78 0.13 2.52
CA TRP A 80 6.14 1.49 2.10
C TRP A 80 6.48 2.40 3.28
N GLY A 81 5.66 2.38 4.34
CA GLY A 81 5.90 3.21 5.53
C GLY A 81 7.22 2.87 6.24
N ASN A 82 7.60 1.59 6.26
CA ASN A 82 8.82 1.12 6.89
C ASN A 82 10.10 1.53 6.15
N GLU A 83 10.03 1.91 4.86
CA GLU A 83 11.16 2.49 4.12
C GLU A 83 11.67 3.77 4.81
N GLY A 84 10.84 4.45 5.61
CA GLY A 84 11.26 5.59 6.42
C GLY A 84 12.38 5.29 7.43
N LYS A 85 12.65 4.01 7.75
CA LYS A 85 13.81 3.61 8.58
C LYS A 85 15.13 3.78 7.84
N ASP A 86 15.09 3.71 6.52
CA ASP A 86 16.24 3.85 5.63
C ASP A 86 16.37 5.29 5.11
N TYR A 87 15.48 6.20 5.51
CA TYR A 87 15.48 7.60 5.09
C TYR A 87 16.25 8.50 6.07
N ASP A 88 17.26 9.22 5.57
CA ASP A 88 17.94 10.27 6.33
C ASP A 88 17.15 11.59 6.22
N PHE A 89 16.34 11.87 7.24
CA PHE A 89 15.53 13.08 7.32
C PHE A 89 16.33 14.40 7.35
N LYS A 90 17.63 14.37 7.70
CA LYS A 90 18.47 15.58 7.70
C LYS A 90 18.99 15.90 6.31
N LYS A 91 19.31 14.87 5.52
CA LYS A 91 19.82 15.03 4.16
C LYS A 91 18.73 15.04 3.10
N GLY A 92 17.57 14.47 3.42
CA GLY A 92 16.45 14.35 2.50
C GLY A 92 16.62 13.23 1.47
N GLU A 93 17.43 12.21 1.76
CA GLU A 93 17.78 11.11 0.86
C GLU A 93 17.64 9.75 1.56
N PHE A 94 17.47 8.69 0.77
CA PHE A 94 17.58 7.32 1.25
C PHE A 94 19.05 6.95 1.44
N SER A 95 19.35 6.20 2.51
CA SER A 95 20.68 5.73 2.90
C SER A 95 21.02 4.36 2.33
#